data_AF-A0A7X7PAH8-F1
#
_entry.id   AF-A0A7X7PAH8-F1
#
_cell.length_a   1.000
_cell.length_b   1.000
_cell.length_c   1.000
_cell.angle_alpha   90.00
_cell.angle_beta   90.00
_cell.angle_gamma   90.00
#
_symmetry.space_group_name_H-M   'P 1'
#
loop_
_entity.id
_entity.type
_entity.pdbx_description
1 polymer ?
#
loop_
_entity_poly.entity_id
_entity_poly.type
_entity_poly.pdbx_seq_one_letter_code
_entity_poly.pdbx_strand_id
1 'polypeptide(L)' 'MAPGNVPSEWVSNPPNDARLIEDLSYDSLRLMELTVVLEQMFEVGPYRPENLYGVRTVGSVVDLVETSLSMVQGKTEGTK' A
#
# COMPACT_ATOMS: atom_id res chain seq x y z
N MET A 1 -22.47 -6.33 4.05
CA MET A 1 -21.14 -6.67 4.61
C MET A 1 -20.66 -5.47 5.39
N ALA A 2 -20.34 -5.65 6.69
CA ALA A 2 -19.78 -4.57 7.49
C ALA A 2 -18.34 -4.26 7.02
N PRO A 3 -17.91 -2.98 7.00
CA PRO A 3 -16.50 -2.66 6.83
C PRO A 3 -15.73 -3.17 8.05
N GLY A 4 -14.65 -3.92 7.82
CA GLY A 4 -13.60 -4.10 8.83
C GLY A 4 -13.55 -5.39 9.66
N ASN A 5 -13.99 -6.54 9.17
CA ASN A 5 -13.66 -7.81 9.82
C ASN A 5 -12.37 -8.42 9.23
N VAL A 6 -11.23 -7.82 9.57
CA VAL A 6 -9.92 -8.40 9.23
C VAL A 6 -9.75 -9.69 10.04
N PRO A 7 -9.41 -10.83 9.40
CA PRO A 7 -9.17 -12.08 10.12
C PRO A 7 -8.09 -11.93 11.19
N SER A 8 -8.29 -12.53 12.36
CA SER A 8 -7.34 -12.40 13.48
C SER A 8 -5.95 -12.93 13.13
N GLU A 9 -5.86 -13.95 12.27
CA GLU A 9 -4.60 -14.47 11.78
C GLU A 9 -3.79 -13.44 10.98
N TRP A 10 -4.45 -12.51 10.28
CA TRP A 10 -3.77 -11.48 9.48
C TRP A 10 -3.23 -10.33 10.32
N VAL A 11 -3.79 -10.10 11.50
CA VAL A 11 -3.26 -9.10 12.44
C VAL A 11 -1.90 -9.53 12.97
N SER A 12 -1.73 -10.82 13.26
CA SER A 12 -0.44 -11.36 13.73
C SER A 12 0.50 -11.75 12.60
N ASN A 13 -0.02 -12.18 11.45
CA ASN A 13 0.77 -12.56 10.28
C ASN A 13 0.01 -12.20 8.98
N PRO A 14 0.20 -10.97 8.46
CA PRO A 14 -0.44 -10.57 7.22
C PRO A 14 0.02 -11.48 6.07
N PRO A 15 -0.87 -11.78 5.10
CA PRO A 15 -0.55 -12.67 3.99
C PRO A 15 0.30 -11.94 2.95
N ASN A 16 1.55 -11.62 3.29
CA ASN A 16 2.44 -10.80 2.47
C ASN A 16 2.67 -11.37 1.07
N ASP A 17 2.63 -12.69 0.92
CA ASP A 17 2.79 -13.38 -0.36
C ASP A 17 1.51 -13.39 -1.22
N ALA A 18 0.35 -13.01 -0.66
CA ALA A 18 -0.91 -13.02 -1.39
C ALA A 18 -0.85 -12.02 -2.53
N ARG A 19 -1.13 -12.50 -3.74
CA ARG A 19 -1.19 -11.69 -4.95
C ARG A 19 -2.50 -10.93 -5.01
N LEU A 20 -2.39 -9.63 -5.30
CA LEU A 20 -3.53 -8.72 -5.32
C LEU A 20 -4.60 -9.19 -6.32
N ILE A 21 -4.17 -9.62 -7.52
CA ILE A 21 -5.10 -10.02 -8.58
C ILE A 21 -5.54 -11.48 -8.38
N GLU A 22 -4.59 -12.41 -8.30
CA GLU A 22 -4.93 -13.84 -8.35
C GLU A 22 -5.50 -14.39 -7.05
N ASP A 23 -5.02 -13.92 -5.90
CA ASP A 23 -5.40 -14.48 -4.61
C ASP A 23 -6.46 -13.60 -3.90
N LEU A 24 -6.43 -12.28 -4.12
CA LEU A 24 -7.36 -11.31 -3.53
C LEU A 24 -8.40 -10.73 -4.51
N SER A 25 -8.34 -11.11 -5.80
CA SER A 25 -9.31 -10.68 -6.83
C SER A 25 -9.46 -9.16 -6.98
N TYR A 26 -8.37 -8.40 -6.81
CA TYR A 26 -8.34 -6.98 -7.18
C TYR A 26 -8.31 -6.83 -8.70
N ASP A 27 -9.25 -6.05 -9.22
CA ASP A 27 -9.23 -5.58 -10.61
C ASP A 27 -8.49 -4.23 -10.74
N SER A 28 -8.29 -3.76 -11.98
CA SER A 28 -7.58 -2.51 -12.26
C SER A 28 -8.20 -1.28 -11.59
N LEU A 29 -9.53 -1.25 -11.44
CA LEU A 29 -10.21 -0.13 -10.79
C LEU A 29 -9.93 -0.16 -9.29
N ARG A 30 -10.06 -1.33 -8.64
CA ARG A 30 -9.74 -1.50 -7.22
C ARG A 30 -8.28 -1.22 -6.89
N LEU A 31 -7.35 -1.54 -7.80
CA LEU A 31 -5.94 -1.18 -7.64
C LEU A 31 -5.74 0.33 -7.71
N MET A 32 -6.41 1.02 -8.63
CA MET A 32 -6.37 2.48 -8.71
C MET A 32 -6.98 3.12 -7.45
N GLU A 33 -8.12 2.61 -6.97
CA GLU A 33 -8.73 3.05 -5.71
C GLU A 33 -7.80 2.82 -4.52
N LEU A 34 -7.13 1.66 -4.45
CA LEU A 34 -6.16 1.37 -3.41
C LEU A 34 -5.05 2.41 -3.38
N THR A 35 -4.49 2.80 -4.54
CA THR A 35 -3.45 3.84 -4.59
C THR A 35 -3.93 5.17 -4.02
N VAL A 36 -5.13 5.61 -4.38
CA VAL A 36 -5.73 6.85 -3.86
C VAL A 36 -5.96 6.76 -2.35
N VAL A 37 -6.44 5.63 -1.85
CA VAL A 37 -6.68 5.43 -0.42
C VAL A 37 -5.36 5.43 0.37
N LEU A 38 -4.31 4.82 -0.15
CA LEU A 38 -2.98 4.84 0.47
C LEU A 38 -2.39 6.25 0.52
N GLU A 39 -2.50 7.02 -0.57
CA GLU A 39 -2.07 8.42 -0.64
C GLU A 39 -2.73 9.27 0.44
N GLN A 40 -4.06 9.12 0.58
CA GLN A 40 -4.84 9.88 1.56
C GLN A 40 -4.58 9.44 3.00
N MET A 41 -4.52 8.13 3.28
CA MET A 41 -4.36 7.62 4.65
C MET A 41 -3.00 7.93 5.25
N PHE A 42 -1.95 7.93 4.42
CA PHE A 42 -0.58 8.13 4.87
C PHE A 42 -0.05 9.54 4.58
N GLU A 43 -0.90 10.42 4.04
CA GLU A 43 -0.53 11.77 3.59
C GLU A 43 0.72 11.77 2.67
N VAL A 44 0.89 10.69 1.90
CA VAL A 44 1.97 10.57 0.92
C VAL A 44 1.53 11.24 -0.38
N GLY A 45 2.48 11.90 -1.04
CA GLY A 45 2.23 12.46 -2.37
C GLY A 45 1.85 11.38 -3.38
N PRO A 46 1.30 11.76 -4.56
CA PRO A 46 0.81 10.81 -5.54
C PRO A 46 1.91 9.88 -6.04
N TYR A 47 1.59 8.59 -6.16
CA TYR A 47 2.51 7.59 -6.68
C TYR A 47 2.73 7.79 -8.18
N ARG A 48 3.99 7.78 -8.60
CA ARG A 48 4.33 7.75 -10.03
C ARG A 48 4.14 6.34 -10.59
N PRO A 49 3.74 6.18 -11.86
CA PRO A 49 3.61 4.86 -12.49
C PRO A 49 4.87 4.00 -12.35
N GLU A 50 6.04 4.64 -12.38
CA GLU A 50 7.32 3.96 -12.24
C GLU A 50 7.51 3.27 -10.88
N ASN A 51 6.94 3.84 -9.83
CA ASN A 51 7.02 3.31 -8.46
C ASN A 51 6.07 2.13 -8.23
N LEU A 52 5.06 1.99 -9.09
CA LEU A 52 4.05 0.93 -9.01
C LEU A 52 4.47 -0.32 -9.80
N TYR A 53 5.53 -0.25 -10.61
CA TYR A 53 6.03 -1.41 -11.33
C TYR A 53 6.45 -2.52 -10.36
N GLY A 54 5.87 -3.71 -10.53
CA GLY A 54 6.21 -4.88 -9.73
C GLY A 54 5.42 -5.02 -8.42
N VAL A 55 4.60 -4.03 -8.05
CA VAL A 55 3.72 -4.12 -6.88
C VAL A 55 2.57 -5.09 -7.19
N ARG A 56 2.73 -6.35 -6.78
CA ARG A 56 1.80 -7.44 -7.12
C ARG A 56 1.27 -8.20 -5.91
N THR A 57 1.93 -8.10 -4.76
CA THR A 57 1.51 -8.78 -3.53
C THR A 57 1.21 -7.78 -2.42
N VAL A 58 0.56 -8.24 -1.35
CA VAL A 58 0.34 -7.44 -0.15
C VAL A 58 1.67 -6.93 0.43
N GLY A 59 2.70 -7.77 0.46
CA GLY A 59 4.03 -7.40 0.92
C GLY A 59 4.63 -6.26 0.11
N SER A 60 4.55 -6.32 -1.23
CA SER A 60 5.05 -5.23 -2.08
C SER A 60 4.29 -3.91 -1.87
N VAL A 61 3.01 -3.96 -1.49
CA VAL A 61 2.25 -2.75 -1.12
C VAL A 61 2.74 -2.17 0.21
N VAL A 62 3.02 -3.03 1.20
CA VAL A 62 3.61 -2.60 2.47
C VAL A 62 4.97 -1.95 2.24
N ASP A 63 5.86 -2.61 1.48
CA ASP A 63 7.19 -2.09 1.14
C ASP A 63 7.12 -0.72 0.45
N LEU A 64 6.16 -0.55 -0.49
CA LEU A 64 5.92 0.71 -1.18
C LEU A 64 5.56 1.84 -0.21
N VAL A 65 4.65 1.56 0.74
CA VAL A 65 4.19 2.54 1.73
C VAL A 65 5.32 2.90 2.70
N GLU A 66 6.03 1.92 3.23
CA GLU A 66 7.16 2.14 4.15
C GLU A 66 8.27 2.98 3.51
N THR A 67 8.59 2.69 2.24
CA THR A 67 9.56 3.46 1.46
C THR A 67 9.08 4.92 1.28
N SER A 68 7.79 5.10 1.01
CA SER A 68 7.20 6.44 0.80
C SER A 68 7.17 7.27 2.08
N LEU A 69 6.82 6.64 3.21
CA LEU A 69 6.88 7.29 4.52
C LEU A 69 8.31 7.69 4.89
N SER A 70 9.30 6.85 4.58
CA SER A 70 10.72 7.16 4.81
C SER A 70 11.17 8.38 4.00
N MET A 71 10.71 8.51 2.74
CA MET A 71 11.00 9.68 1.90
C MET A 71 10.33 10.97 2.41
N VAL A 72 9.12 10.87 2.95
CA VAL A 72 8.40 12.02 3.55
C VAL A 72 9.15 12.52 4.79
N GLN A 73 9.59 11.62 5.66
CA GLN A 73 10.32 11.98 6.90
C GLN A 73 11.67 12.64 6.58
N GLY A 74 12.43 12.12 5.62
CA GLY A 74 13.72 12.70 5.21
C GLY A 74 13.62 14.10 4.60
N LYS A 75 12.46 14.51 4.08
CA LYS A 75 12.24 15.85 3.51
C LYS A 75 12.04 16.93 4.58
N THR A 76 11.70 16.54 5.81
CA THR A 76 11.41 17.49 6.91
C THR A 76 12.64 17.93 7.72
N GLU A 77 13.79 17.27 7.56
CA GLU A 77 14.99 17.53 8.36
C GLU A 77 16.02 18.48 7.68
N GLY A 78 15.73 18.94 6.45
CA GLY A 78 16.68 19.68 5.60
C GLY A 78 16.39 21.18 5.41
N THR A 79 15.74 21.86 6.36
CA THR A 79 15.56 23.32 6.31
C THR A 79 16.01 23.95 7.62
N LYS A 80 17.32 24.08 7.79
CA LYS A 80 17.91 25.00 8.76
C LYS A 80 19.10 25.73 8.13
#